data_AF-J7SAT9-F1
#
_entry.id   AF-J7SAT9-F1
#
_cell.length_a   1.000
_cell.length_b   1.000
_cell.length_c   1.000
_cell.angle_alpha   90.00
_cell.angle_beta   90.00
_cell.angle_gamma   90.00
#
_symmetry.space_group_name_H-M   'P 1'
#
loop_
_entity.id
_entity.type
_entity.pdbx_description
1 polymer ?
#
loop_
_entity_poly.entity_id
_entity_poly.type
_entity_poly.pdbx_seq_one_letter_code
_entity_poly.pdbx_strand_id
1 'polypeptide(L)'
;MLTFKRSFSKCLKLSEQLKPSLHKAYQELFQQKCFDPIRDQLPEDLKDLDPYEVSSKIGESLSQRPKTSFKQQGFIHNAMIEQLAGHDYSIATIHSKKLQEINEPLTSKALLEVIKNNPGRVNSSWELFVTYSKIFGTLSQDILLEVLNKVVYFDSAEINDGKKALDIYDITHAIYLLDHISDRNLIKRGLIDKLTKDTIDLDASYILPALLNFDPSFDLFLEKLDKLTPYQLYLIYPYVPKDLLKTNKELLYAMLSNIGENKIIDFTDEETAAFHSIVEQFESVKLKLSDNSWNPESTLNMKPVSTESEFDDLLDFISKEDLHKSDIGLAKKVLRSIGMFRNDTKLFMELYRILLSSHCGKEEDIFFEVFLAMAYQSFKTADKASWEFAEAFVPETASDATRAKILTVQILALSKFDIDESLKIYNANIQQLSKEKNNKTETSPSDNLTEALILGYLANKDLDFARVILEGATGSKTLSGLTAVKSIKQALSDYGEAAENGEIDTLMNEKILRYLAGM
;
A
#
# COMPACT_ATOMS: atom_id res chain seq x y z
N MET A 1 -48.19 7.65 -14.32
CA MET A 1 -48.53 8.81 -13.46
C MET A 1 -48.17 8.46 -12.02
N LEU A 2 -46.88 8.55 -11.70
CA LEU A 2 -46.11 8.20 -10.48
C LEU A 2 -44.65 8.27 -11.04
N THR A 3 -43.64 9.01 -10.58
CA THR A 3 -43.20 9.45 -9.25
C THR A 3 -42.24 10.64 -9.45
N PHE A 4 -42.72 11.79 -9.93
CA PHE A 4 -41.91 13.03 -10.04
C PHE A 4 -42.06 13.98 -8.83
N LYS A 5 -42.86 13.61 -7.82
CA LYS A 5 -43.22 14.48 -6.68
C LYS A 5 -42.29 14.42 -5.46
N ARG A 6 -41.39 13.43 -5.35
CA ARG A 6 -40.55 13.26 -4.14
C ARG A 6 -39.20 14.01 -4.17
N SER A 7 -38.64 14.31 -5.33
CA SER A 7 -37.39 15.07 -5.48
C SER A 7 -37.57 16.59 -5.34
N PHE A 8 -38.70 17.15 -5.83
CA PHE A 8 -38.99 18.58 -5.68
C PHE A 8 -39.23 19.02 -4.23
N SER A 9 -39.86 18.17 -3.40
CA SER A 9 -40.17 18.53 -2.00
C SER A 9 -38.92 18.64 -1.11
N LYS A 10 -37.84 17.92 -1.42
CA LYS A 10 -36.54 18.05 -0.73
C LYS A 10 -35.80 19.32 -1.18
N CYS A 11 -35.88 19.67 -2.46
CA CYS A 11 -35.29 20.90 -3.01
C CYS A 11 -35.99 22.17 -2.48
N LEU A 12 -37.32 22.14 -2.38
CA LEU A 12 -38.13 23.23 -1.77
C LEU A 12 -37.86 23.40 -0.27
N LYS A 13 -37.70 22.31 0.48
CA LYS A 13 -37.33 22.39 1.90
C LYS A 13 -35.91 22.91 2.12
N LEU A 14 -34.96 22.58 1.25
CA LEU A 14 -33.61 23.16 1.27
C LEU A 14 -33.61 24.64 0.89
N SER A 15 -34.39 25.05 -0.12
CA SER A 15 -34.48 26.46 -0.52
C SER A 15 -35.18 27.31 0.55
N GLU A 16 -36.20 26.80 1.22
CA GLU A 16 -36.85 27.47 2.35
C GLU A 16 -35.94 27.57 3.59
N GLN A 17 -35.04 26.60 3.80
CA GLN A 17 -34.05 26.64 4.89
C GLN A 17 -32.86 27.57 4.62
N LEU A 18 -32.51 27.80 3.34
CA LEU A 18 -31.41 28.69 2.93
C LEU A 18 -31.81 30.17 2.90
N LYS A 19 -33.11 30.49 2.75
CA LYS A 19 -33.62 31.87 2.69
C LYS A 19 -33.29 32.72 3.94
N PRO A 20 -33.44 32.25 5.18
CA PRO A 20 -33.06 33.02 6.37
C PRO A 20 -31.56 33.29 6.47
N SER A 21 -30.71 32.32 6.07
CA SER A 21 -29.26 32.51 6.06
C SER A 21 -28.80 33.49 4.99
N LEU A 22 -29.40 33.45 3.80
CA LEU A 22 -29.06 34.34 2.69
C LEU A 22 -29.49 35.79 2.98
N HIS A 23 -30.68 35.98 3.56
CA HIS A 23 -31.14 37.31 3.97
C HIS A 23 -30.21 37.93 5.02
N LYS A 24 -29.73 37.13 5.98
CA LYS A 24 -28.73 37.57 6.96
C LYS A 24 -27.39 37.93 6.30
N ALA A 25 -26.93 37.11 5.34
CA ALA A 25 -25.70 37.40 4.59
C ALA A 25 -25.80 38.74 3.82
N TYR A 26 -26.94 39.06 3.19
CA TYR A 26 -27.14 40.36 2.54
C TYR A 26 -27.13 41.53 3.54
N GLN A 27 -27.76 41.37 4.70
CA GLN A 27 -27.75 42.41 5.73
C GLN A 27 -26.33 42.69 6.23
N GLU A 28 -25.55 41.64 6.50
CA GLU A 28 -24.15 41.76 6.93
C GLU A 28 -23.28 42.37 5.83
N LEU A 29 -23.51 42.00 4.57
CA LEU A 29 -22.78 42.50 3.41
C LEU A 29 -22.99 44.01 3.21
N PHE A 30 -24.23 44.49 3.20
CA PHE A 30 -24.54 45.90 2.90
C PHE A 30 -24.28 46.86 4.07
N GLN A 31 -24.08 46.33 5.28
CA GLN A 31 -23.57 47.10 6.42
C GLN A 31 -22.07 47.39 6.34
N GLN A 32 -21.33 46.74 5.43
CA GLN A 32 -19.90 47.01 5.28
C GLN A 32 -19.65 48.40 4.67
N LYS A 33 -18.62 49.08 5.18
CA LYS A 33 -18.24 50.45 4.76
C LYS A 33 -17.88 50.55 3.28
N CYS A 34 -17.42 49.47 2.65
CA CYS A 34 -17.10 49.47 1.22
C CYS A 34 -18.32 49.78 0.33
N PHE A 35 -19.55 49.53 0.81
CA PHE A 35 -20.79 49.82 0.08
C PHE A 35 -21.31 51.25 0.30
N ASP A 36 -20.73 52.05 1.20
CA ASP A 36 -21.14 53.44 1.45
C ASP A 36 -21.30 54.28 0.15
N PRO A 37 -20.41 54.19 -0.87
CA PRO A 37 -20.50 54.99 -2.10
C PRO A 37 -21.71 54.67 -3.00
N ILE A 38 -22.32 53.49 -2.84
CA ILE A 38 -23.47 53.01 -3.63
C ILE A 38 -24.68 52.68 -2.77
N ARG A 39 -24.65 53.02 -1.47
CA ARG A 39 -25.69 52.61 -0.50
C ARG A 39 -27.09 53.06 -0.90
N ASP A 40 -27.19 54.22 -1.53
CA ASP A 40 -28.45 54.80 -2.02
C ASP A 40 -29.03 54.08 -3.26
N GLN A 41 -28.29 53.15 -3.86
CA GLN A 41 -28.69 52.36 -5.03
C GLN A 41 -28.87 50.87 -4.69
N LEU A 42 -28.64 50.47 -3.43
CA LEU A 42 -28.81 49.10 -2.99
C LEU A 42 -30.30 48.74 -2.91
N PRO A 43 -30.67 47.48 -3.16
CA PRO A 43 -32.06 47.06 -3.06
C PRO A 43 -32.60 47.22 -1.63
N GLU A 44 -33.71 47.92 -1.46
CA GLU A 44 -34.37 48.08 -0.15
C GLU A 44 -35.11 46.79 0.28
N ASP A 45 -35.62 46.02 -0.67
CA ASP A 45 -36.26 44.73 -0.42
C ASP A 45 -35.32 43.57 -0.79
N LEU A 46 -34.89 42.85 0.24
CA LEU A 46 -33.97 41.72 0.17
C LEU A 46 -34.68 40.37 0.35
N LYS A 47 -36.02 40.34 0.47
CA LYS A 47 -36.72 39.13 0.94
C LYS A 47 -36.86 38.01 -0.10
N ASP A 48 -36.63 38.28 -1.37
CA ASP A 48 -36.73 37.27 -2.43
C ASP A 48 -35.68 37.41 -3.54
N LEU A 49 -34.65 38.25 -3.35
CA LEU A 49 -33.57 38.37 -4.32
C LEU A 49 -32.67 37.14 -4.28
N ASP A 50 -32.41 36.55 -5.44
CA ASP A 50 -31.35 35.56 -5.57
C ASP A 50 -29.97 36.24 -5.67
N PRO A 51 -28.87 35.51 -5.39
CA PRO A 51 -27.53 36.10 -5.43
C PRO A 51 -27.17 36.73 -6.77
N TYR A 52 -27.64 36.16 -7.89
CA TYR A 52 -27.32 36.65 -9.22
C TYR A 52 -27.98 38.02 -9.49
N GLU A 53 -29.24 38.18 -9.09
CA GLU A 53 -29.96 39.46 -9.17
C GLU A 53 -29.26 40.55 -8.35
N VAL A 54 -28.76 40.19 -7.16
CA VAL A 54 -27.96 41.10 -6.34
C VAL A 54 -26.68 41.50 -7.06
N SER A 55 -25.92 40.53 -7.60
CA SER A 55 -24.70 40.80 -8.37
C SER A 55 -24.94 41.70 -9.58
N SER A 56 -26.04 41.50 -10.31
CA SER A 56 -26.42 42.33 -11.47
C SER A 56 -26.67 43.78 -11.05
N LYS A 57 -27.48 43.99 -10.00
CA LYS A 57 -27.81 45.33 -9.49
C LYS A 57 -26.58 46.07 -8.94
N ILE A 58 -25.67 45.36 -8.28
CA ILE A 58 -24.39 45.92 -7.84
C ILE A 58 -23.54 46.33 -9.05
N GLY A 59 -23.46 45.49 -10.09
CA GLY A 59 -22.74 45.79 -11.33
C GLY A 59 -23.27 47.03 -12.05
N GLU A 60 -24.60 47.17 -12.14
CA GLU A 60 -25.25 48.37 -12.67
C GLU A 60 -24.95 49.61 -11.85
N SER A 61 -25.07 49.53 -10.52
CA SER A 61 -24.80 50.64 -9.59
C SER A 61 -23.36 51.15 -9.71
N LEU A 62 -22.39 50.23 -9.82
CA LEU A 62 -20.98 50.55 -10.02
C LEU A 62 -20.70 51.18 -11.39
N SER A 63 -21.42 50.74 -12.43
CA SER A 63 -21.26 51.28 -13.80
C SER A 63 -21.87 52.68 -13.96
N GLN A 64 -22.91 53.01 -13.19
CA GLN A 64 -23.64 54.28 -13.27
C GLN A 64 -22.97 55.43 -12.49
N ARG A 65 -21.97 55.16 -11.62
CA ARG A 65 -21.21 56.19 -10.89
C ARG A 65 -19.71 56.11 -11.16
N PRO A 66 -19.12 57.01 -11.97
CA PRO A 66 -17.66 57.11 -12.15
C PRO A 66 -16.91 57.67 -10.92
N LYS A 67 -17.57 57.89 -9.78
CA LYS A 67 -16.94 58.40 -8.53
C LYS A 67 -16.25 57.30 -7.71
N THR A 68 -16.52 56.03 -7.97
CA THR A 68 -15.98 54.90 -7.23
C THR A 68 -14.65 54.48 -7.86
N SER A 69 -13.53 54.64 -7.15
CA SER A 69 -12.23 54.24 -7.68
C SER A 69 -12.15 52.73 -7.88
N PHE A 70 -11.31 52.25 -8.82
CA PHE A 70 -11.16 50.80 -9.04
C PHE A 70 -10.83 50.04 -7.75
N LYS A 71 -10.01 50.62 -6.88
CA LYS A 71 -9.73 50.08 -5.54
C LYS A 71 -10.98 49.91 -4.67
N GLN A 72 -11.91 50.86 -4.69
CA GLN A 72 -13.18 50.75 -3.96
C GLN A 72 -14.10 49.70 -4.58
N GLN A 73 -14.15 49.62 -5.92
CA GLN A 73 -14.87 48.56 -6.62
C GLN A 73 -14.29 47.18 -6.29
N GLY A 74 -12.96 47.08 -6.16
CA GLY A 74 -12.25 45.90 -5.72
C GLY A 74 -12.69 45.41 -4.34
N PHE A 75 -12.85 46.32 -3.37
CA PHE A 75 -13.38 45.96 -2.04
C PHE A 75 -14.81 45.45 -2.09
N ILE A 76 -15.68 46.05 -2.91
CA ILE A 76 -17.06 45.61 -3.08
C ILE A 76 -17.11 44.21 -3.70
N HIS A 77 -16.38 43.98 -4.79
CA HIS A 77 -16.35 42.68 -5.45
C HIS A 77 -15.79 41.57 -4.56
N ASN A 78 -14.72 41.84 -3.80
CA ASN A 78 -14.21 40.88 -2.81
C ASN A 78 -15.23 40.59 -1.71
N ALA A 79 -15.92 41.61 -1.18
CA ALA A 79 -16.95 41.41 -0.16
C ALA A 79 -18.13 40.56 -0.68
N MET A 80 -18.54 40.75 -1.95
CA MET A 80 -19.55 39.92 -2.61
C MET A 80 -19.14 38.45 -2.61
N ILE A 81 -17.89 38.15 -2.98
CA ILE A 81 -17.36 36.77 -3.01
C ILE A 81 -17.34 36.20 -1.60
N GLU A 82 -16.73 36.92 -0.65
CA GLU A 82 -16.54 36.46 0.73
C GLU A 82 -17.84 36.10 1.45
N GLN A 83 -18.96 36.73 1.10
CA GLN A 83 -20.24 36.52 1.79
C GLN A 83 -21.22 35.63 1.03
N LEU A 84 -21.13 35.57 -0.30
CA LEU A 84 -22.18 34.95 -1.13
C LEU A 84 -21.72 33.73 -1.93
N ALA A 85 -20.41 33.47 -2.05
CA ALA A 85 -19.90 32.32 -2.81
C ALA A 85 -20.41 30.98 -2.28
N GLY A 86 -20.62 30.85 -0.96
CA GLY A 86 -21.19 29.63 -0.35
C GLY A 86 -22.68 29.42 -0.58
N HIS A 87 -23.39 30.45 -1.05
CA HIS A 87 -24.80 30.34 -1.43
C HIS A 87 -24.96 30.07 -2.93
N ASP A 88 -24.14 30.73 -3.75
CA ASP A 88 -24.07 30.49 -5.20
C ASP A 88 -22.65 30.77 -5.72
N TYR A 89 -21.99 29.72 -6.20
CA TYR A 89 -20.63 29.80 -6.73
C TYR A 89 -20.54 30.64 -8.02
N SER A 90 -21.64 30.86 -8.74
CA SER A 90 -21.65 31.75 -9.91
C SER A 90 -21.22 33.17 -9.55
N ILE A 91 -21.49 33.60 -8.30
CA ILE A 91 -21.10 34.90 -7.74
C ILE A 91 -19.59 35.04 -7.67
N ALA A 92 -18.91 33.99 -7.20
CA ALA A 92 -17.46 33.92 -7.16
C ALA A 92 -16.87 34.10 -8.58
N THR A 93 -17.47 33.45 -9.58
CA THR A 93 -17.04 33.54 -10.99
C THR A 93 -17.25 34.93 -11.57
N ILE A 94 -18.44 35.52 -11.39
CA ILE A 94 -18.80 36.85 -11.91
C ILE A 94 -17.87 37.92 -11.33
N HIS A 95 -17.72 37.95 -10.00
CA HIS A 95 -16.95 39.00 -9.33
C HIS A 95 -15.44 38.82 -9.49
N SER A 96 -14.94 37.58 -9.62
CA SER A 96 -13.53 37.35 -9.97
C SER A 96 -13.21 37.89 -11.37
N LYS A 97 -14.12 37.69 -12.34
CA LYS A 97 -13.95 38.28 -13.68
C LYS A 97 -13.98 39.80 -13.65
N LYS A 98 -14.88 40.40 -12.86
CA LYS A 98 -14.93 41.86 -12.69
C LYS A 98 -13.66 42.43 -12.06
N LEU A 99 -13.10 41.76 -11.07
CA LEU A 99 -11.81 42.11 -10.47
C LEU A 99 -10.68 42.10 -11.51
N GLN A 100 -10.64 41.08 -12.38
CA GLN A 100 -9.67 41.03 -13.50
C GLN A 100 -9.88 42.18 -14.50
N GLU A 101 -11.12 42.50 -14.87
CA GLU A 101 -11.44 43.60 -15.80
C GLU A 101 -10.95 44.97 -15.28
N ILE A 102 -10.97 45.17 -13.95
CA ILE A 102 -10.50 46.41 -13.30
C ILE A 102 -9.06 46.34 -12.78
N ASN A 103 -8.35 45.23 -13.03
CA ASN A 103 -6.98 44.97 -12.57
C ASN A 103 -6.79 45.08 -11.05
N GLU A 104 -7.78 44.61 -10.28
CA GLU A 104 -7.69 44.49 -8.82
C GLU A 104 -7.60 43.02 -8.39
N PRO A 105 -6.78 42.67 -7.38
CA PRO A 105 -6.63 41.28 -6.95
C PRO A 105 -7.79 40.80 -6.07
N LEU A 106 -7.94 39.48 -5.97
CA LEU A 106 -8.71 38.88 -4.89
C LEU A 106 -8.05 39.16 -3.53
N THR A 107 -8.84 39.29 -2.47
CA THR A 107 -8.32 39.18 -1.10
C THR A 107 -8.04 37.71 -0.81
N SER A 108 -7.14 37.42 0.15
CA SER A 108 -6.88 36.04 0.59
C SER A 108 -8.17 35.36 1.09
N LYS A 109 -9.05 36.11 1.77
CA LYS A 109 -10.34 35.61 2.25
C LYS A 109 -11.33 35.32 1.11
N ALA A 110 -11.39 36.19 0.09
CA ALA A 110 -12.20 35.92 -1.10
C ALA A 110 -11.71 34.69 -1.85
N LEU A 111 -10.38 34.54 -2.01
CA LEU A 111 -9.79 33.35 -2.64
C LEU A 111 -10.08 32.06 -1.86
N LEU A 112 -10.03 32.09 -0.53
CA LEU A 112 -10.42 30.96 0.29
C LEU A 112 -11.87 30.54 0.02
N GLU A 113 -12.81 31.50 -0.01
CA GLU A 113 -14.22 31.20 -0.31
C GLU A 113 -14.44 30.77 -1.77
N VAL A 114 -13.62 31.22 -2.72
CA VAL A 114 -13.62 30.68 -4.10
C VAL A 114 -13.26 29.20 -4.07
N ILE A 115 -12.14 28.82 -3.45
CA ILE A 115 -11.66 27.42 -3.46
C ILE A 115 -12.63 26.50 -2.70
N LYS A 116 -13.03 26.91 -1.50
CA LYS A 116 -13.94 26.14 -0.63
C LYS A 116 -15.25 25.79 -1.31
N ASN A 117 -15.84 26.75 -2.02
CA ASN A 117 -17.14 26.59 -2.66
C ASN A 117 -17.03 26.18 -4.14
N ASN A 118 -15.81 25.99 -4.67
CA ASN A 118 -15.60 25.54 -6.05
C ASN A 118 -16.18 24.14 -6.24
N PRO A 119 -17.06 23.92 -7.23
CA PRO A 119 -17.56 22.61 -7.58
C PRO A 119 -16.60 21.83 -8.49
N GLY A 120 -15.54 22.44 -9.04
CA GLY A 120 -14.58 21.76 -9.90
C GLY A 120 -15.03 21.52 -11.35
N ARG A 121 -16.10 22.19 -11.82
CA ARG A 121 -16.67 21.95 -13.16
C ARG A 121 -15.84 22.51 -14.32
N VAL A 122 -15.21 23.65 -14.11
CA VAL A 122 -14.44 24.37 -15.15
C VAL A 122 -12.95 24.20 -14.89
N ASN A 123 -12.54 24.59 -13.68
CA ASN A 123 -11.22 24.34 -13.14
C ASN A 123 -11.39 23.62 -11.80
N SER A 124 -10.58 22.61 -11.58
CA SER A 124 -10.39 22.00 -10.26
C SER A 124 -9.84 23.01 -9.25
N SER A 125 -10.04 22.72 -7.98
CA SER A 125 -9.49 23.54 -6.88
C SER A 125 -7.96 23.60 -6.93
N TRP A 126 -7.30 22.54 -7.42
CA TRP A 126 -5.86 22.53 -7.69
C TRP A 126 -5.46 23.50 -8.82
N GLU A 127 -6.18 23.52 -9.94
CA GLU A 127 -5.87 24.43 -11.05
C GLU A 127 -6.08 25.90 -10.64
N LEU A 128 -7.11 26.19 -9.84
CA LEU A 128 -7.30 27.50 -9.24
C LEU A 128 -6.12 27.86 -8.33
N PHE A 129 -5.69 26.93 -7.47
CA PHE A 129 -4.49 27.10 -6.65
C PHE A 129 -3.27 27.45 -7.49
N VAL A 130 -2.93 26.66 -8.52
CA VAL A 130 -1.79 26.93 -9.42
C VAL A 130 -1.88 28.33 -10.07
N THR A 131 -3.08 28.71 -10.51
CA THR A 131 -3.32 30.01 -11.15
C THR A 131 -3.04 31.16 -10.17
N TYR A 132 -3.56 31.07 -8.94
CA TYR A 132 -3.46 32.14 -7.96
C TYR A 132 -2.11 32.16 -7.23
N SER A 133 -1.42 31.03 -7.07
CA SER A 133 -0.05 31.00 -6.53
C SER A 133 0.91 31.86 -7.37
N LYS A 134 0.75 31.88 -8.70
CA LYS A 134 1.55 32.75 -9.58
C LYS A 134 1.27 34.24 -9.39
N ILE A 135 0.06 34.59 -8.93
CA ILE A 135 -0.40 35.97 -8.75
C ILE A 135 0.00 36.50 -7.36
N PHE A 136 -0.22 35.70 -6.32
CA PHE A 136 0.01 36.08 -4.93
C PHE A 136 1.40 35.72 -4.39
N GLY A 137 2.13 34.83 -5.07
CA GLY A 137 3.33 34.21 -4.53
C GLY A 137 2.96 33.20 -3.44
N THR A 138 3.06 33.60 -2.17
CA THR A 138 2.78 32.72 -1.03
C THR A 138 1.32 32.83 -0.58
N LEU A 139 0.60 31.71 -0.61
CA LEU A 139 -0.79 31.62 -0.13
C LEU A 139 -0.87 31.30 1.36
N SER A 140 -2.01 31.62 1.98
CA SER A 140 -2.24 31.36 3.41
C SER A 140 -2.41 29.87 3.71
N GLN A 141 -2.13 29.47 4.95
CA GLN A 141 -2.27 28.09 5.41
C GLN A 141 -3.71 27.57 5.27
N ASP A 142 -4.72 28.42 5.52
CA ASP A 142 -6.13 28.06 5.33
C ASP A 142 -6.45 27.69 3.88
N ILE A 143 -5.85 28.39 2.91
CA ILE A 143 -6.02 28.07 1.49
C ILE A 143 -5.36 26.73 1.16
N LEU A 144 -4.12 26.51 1.61
CA LEU A 144 -3.41 25.25 1.38
C LEU A 144 -4.19 24.04 1.95
N LEU A 145 -4.73 24.19 3.16
CA LEU A 145 -5.54 23.16 3.82
C LEU A 145 -6.83 22.88 3.07
N GLU A 146 -7.53 23.91 2.58
CA GLU A 146 -8.76 23.71 1.82
C GLU A 146 -8.48 23.05 0.46
N VAL A 147 -7.40 23.45 -0.24
CA VAL A 147 -6.98 22.79 -1.50
C VAL A 147 -6.62 21.33 -1.22
N LEU A 148 -5.86 21.04 -0.16
CA LEU A 148 -5.50 19.67 0.22
C LEU A 148 -6.75 18.82 0.50
N ASN A 149 -7.73 19.39 1.22
CA ASN A 149 -9.01 18.74 1.47
C ASN A 149 -9.76 18.43 0.17
N LYS A 150 -9.79 19.36 -0.79
CA LYS A 150 -10.42 19.18 -2.10
C LYS A 150 -9.68 18.20 -3.01
N VAL A 151 -8.35 18.12 -2.92
CA VAL A 151 -7.57 17.11 -3.66
C VAL A 151 -7.86 15.72 -3.11
N VAL A 152 -7.85 15.56 -1.77
CA VAL A 152 -8.00 14.23 -1.15
C VAL A 152 -9.45 13.72 -1.16
N TYR A 153 -10.43 14.60 -1.01
CA TYR A 153 -11.87 14.24 -1.00
C TYR A 153 -12.61 14.63 -2.28
N PHE A 154 -11.89 15.13 -3.28
CA PHE A 154 -12.37 15.56 -4.59
C PHE A 154 -13.27 16.79 -4.58
N ASP A 155 -13.29 17.49 -5.72
CA ASP A 155 -14.30 18.51 -5.98
C ASP A 155 -15.67 17.84 -6.21
N SER A 156 -16.76 18.57 -5.97
CA SER A 156 -18.11 17.99 -6.07
C SER A 156 -18.45 17.48 -7.47
N ALA A 157 -17.90 18.07 -8.53
CA ALA A 157 -18.06 17.58 -9.91
C ALA A 157 -17.44 16.19 -10.08
N GLU A 158 -16.22 15.98 -9.62
CA GLU A 158 -15.54 14.68 -9.70
C GLU A 158 -16.28 13.58 -8.93
N ILE A 159 -16.82 13.91 -7.75
CA ILE A 159 -17.67 12.99 -6.98
C ILE A 159 -18.92 12.61 -7.77
N ASN A 160 -19.57 13.59 -8.42
CA ASN A 160 -20.76 13.35 -9.25
C ASN A 160 -20.44 12.52 -10.50
N ASP A 161 -19.23 12.64 -11.03
CA ASP A 161 -18.72 11.86 -12.15
C ASP A 161 -18.23 10.46 -11.73
N GLY A 162 -18.26 10.17 -10.42
CA GLY A 162 -18.03 8.84 -9.86
C GLY A 162 -16.60 8.56 -9.41
N LYS A 163 -15.74 9.58 -9.30
CA LYS A 163 -14.39 9.44 -8.74
C LYS A 163 -14.48 9.04 -7.25
N LYS A 164 -13.75 7.99 -6.86
CA LYS A 164 -13.81 7.40 -5.51
C LYS A 164 -12.45 7.20 -4.85
N ALA A 165 -11.40 7.04 -5.64
CA ALA A 165 -10.04 6.80 -5.19
C ALA A 165 -9.11 7.83 -5.83
N LEU A 166 -8.04 8.19 -5.12
CA LEU A 166 -7.00 9.07 -5.65
C LEU A 166 -6.26 8.37 -6.77
N ASP A 167 -5.74 9.13 -7.72
CA ASP A 167 -4.73 8.68 -8.66
C ASP A 167 -3.34 9.24 -8.29
N ILE A 168 -2.31 8.88 -9.07
CA ILE A 168 -0.93 9.36 -8.84
C ILE A 168 -0.85 10.91 -8.93
N TYR A 169 -1.69 11.53 -9.76
CA TYR A 169 -1.74 12.98 -9.92
C TYR A 169 -2.26 13.63 -8.63
N ASP A 170 -3.35 13.13 -8.07
CA ASP A 170 -3.91 13.62 -6.81
C ASP A 170 -2.94 13.43 -5.63
N ILE A 171 -2.30 12.25 -5.53
CA ILE A 171 -1.33 11.97 -4.45
C ILE A 171 -0.16 12.95 -4.55
N THR A 172 0.37 13.17 -5.75
CA THR A 172 1.49 14.09 -5.99
C THR A 172 1.15 15.52 -5.54
N HIS A 173 -0.05 16.01 -5.84
CA HIS A 173 -0.49 17.33 -5.36
C HIS A 173 -0.68 17.38 -3.86
N ALA A 174 -1.23 16.32 -3.26
CA ALA A 174 -1.38 16.25 -1.83
C ALA A 174 -0.01 16.33 -1.13
N ILE A 175 1.01 15.63 -1.62
CA ILE A 175 2.37 15.71 -1.09
C ILE A 175 2.97 17.11 -1.22
N TYR A 176 2.81 17.76 -2.39
CA TYR A 176 3.23 19.15 -2.56
C TYR A 176 2.62 20.05 -1.49
N LEU A 177 1.31 19.96 -1.27
CA LEU A 177 0.61 20.79 -0.30
C LEU A 177 1.05 20.47 1.13
N LEU A 178 1.24 19.19 1.47
CA LEU A 178 1.71 18.76 2.79
C LEU A 178 3.10 19.33 3.13
N ASP A 179 4.02 19.38 2.16
CA ASP A 179 5.36 19.95 2.35
C ASP A 179 5.34 21.47 2.58
N HIS A 180 4.29 22.15 2.10
CA HIS A 180 4.14 23.61 2.19
C HIS A 180 3.26 24.06 3.38
N ILE A 181 2.60 23.13 4.06
CA ILE A 181 1.84 23.40 5.29
C ILE A 181 2.81 23.40 6.47
N SER A 182 2.97 24.56 7.11
CA SER A 182 3.97 24.75 8.16
C SER A 182 3.56 24.12 9.50
N ASP A 183 2.27 24.17 9.84
CA ASP A 183 1.74 23.57 11.08
C ASP A 183 1.03 22.25 10.78
N ARG A 184 1.72 21.14 11.06
CA ARG A 184 1.20 19.80 10.82
C ARG A 184 -0.02 19.45 11.66
N ASN A 185 -0.24 20.14 12.80
CA ASN A 185 -1.38 19.87 13.68
C ASN A 185 -2.73 20.29 13.05
N LEU A 186 -2.69 21.12 12.00
CA LEU A 186 -3.89 21.53 11.27
C LEU A 186 -4.40 20.44 10.32
N ILE A 187 -3.57 19.44 10.00
CA ILE A 187 -3.91 18.38 9.08
C ILE A 187 -4.68 17.28 9.83
N LYS A 188 -5.91 17.00 9.36
CA LYS A 188 -6.77 16.00 9.99
C LYS A 188 -6.27 14.59 9.71
N ARG A 189 -6.23 13.73 10.73
CA ARG A 189 -5.81 12.32 10.60
C ARG A 189 -6.57 11.57 9.50
N GLY A 190 -7.89 11.72 9.41
CA GLY A 190 -8.70 11.04 8.40
C GLY A 190 -8.34 11.39 6.94
N LEU A 191 -7.72 12.55 6.71
CA LEU A 191 -7.19 12.93 5.40
C LEU A 191 -5.91 12.15 5.09
N ILE A 192 -4.99 12.08 6.06
CA ILE A 192 -3.77 11.29 5.97
C ILE A 192 -4.09 9.80 5.82
N ASP A 193 -5.06 9.27 6.55
CA ASP A 193 -5.47 7.87 6.47
C ASP A 193 -5.99 7.52 5.06
N LYS A 194 -6.83 8.38 4.47
CA LYS A 194 -7.31 8.19 3.09
C LYS A 194 -6.17 8.28 2.07
N LEU A 195 -5.30 9.26 2.22
CA LEU A 195 -4.15 9.44 1.31
C LEU A 195 -3.20 8.23 1.39
N THR A 196 -2.91 7.75 2.59
CA THR A 196 -2.07 6.56 2.84
C THR A 196 -2.71 5.31 2.25
N LYS A 197 -4.03 5.16 2.40
CA LYS A 197 -4.79 4.05 1.82
C LYS A 197 -4.65 3.98 0.30
N ASP A 198 -4.94 5.08 -0.38
CA ASP A 198 -4.90 5.12 -1.85
C ASP A 198 -3.45 5.04 -2.34
N THR A 199 -2.46 5.50 -1.56
CA THR A 199 -1.02 5.34 -1.86
C THR A 199 -0.60 3.87 -1.86
N ILE A 200 -1.05 3.08 -0.87
CA ILE A 200 -0.82 1.63 -0.83
C ILE A 200 -1.49 0.94 -2.03
N ASP A 201 -2.76 1.28 -2.31
CA ASP A 201 -3.54 0.63 -3.36
C ASP A 201 -3.03 0.91 -4.79
N LEU A 202 -2.21 1.95 -4.96
CA LEU A 202 -1.57 2.30 -6.23
C LEU A 202 -0.11 1.86 -6.31
N ASP A 203 0.39 1.12 -5.32
CA ASP A 203 1.81 0.75 -5.22
C ASP A 203 2.74 1.96 -5.28
N ALA A 204 2.25 3.12 -4.85
CA ALA A 204 3.00 4.37 -4.73
C ALA A 204 3.89 4.35 -3.47
N SER A 205 4.54 3.22 -3.21
CA SER A 205 5.34 2.93 -2.01
C SER A 205 6.40 3.99 -1.73
N TYR A 206 6.91 4.64 -2.78
CA TYR A 206 7.85 5.75 -2.71
C TYR A 206 7.36 6.92 -1.82
N ILE A 207 6.05 7.20 -1.82
CA ILE A 207 5.45 8.33 -1.11
C ILE A 207 5.16 7.97 0.36
N LEU A 208 5.07 6.67 0.67
CA LEU A 208 4.65 6.18 1.97
C LEU A 208 5.48 6.72 3.15
N PRO A 209 6.83 6.85 3.09
CA PRO A 209 7.61 7.43 4.18
C PRO A 209 7.23 8.87 4.51
N ALA A 210 6.87 9.68 3.51
CA ALA A 210 6.40 11.05 3.73
C ALA A 210 5.09 11.07 4.53
N LEU A 211 4.19 10.12 4.26
CA LEU A 211 2.90 9.99 4.94
C LEU A 211 3.03 9.39 6.34
N LEU A 212 3.94 8.44 6.54
CA LEU A 212 4.21 7.81 7.84
C LEU A 212 4.70 8.83 8.88
N ASN A 213 5.34 9.92 8.46
CA ASN A 213 5.70 11.06 9.32
C ASN A 213 4.50 11.83 9.90
N PHE A 214 3.28 11.54 9.45
CA PHE A 214 2.03 12.11 9.96
C PHE A 214 1.24 11.14 10.87
N ASP A 215 1.85 10.01 11.25
CA ASP A 215 1.25 8.99 12.15
C ASP A 215 -0.17 8.53 11.70
N PRO A 216 -0.31 7.96 10.48
CA PRO A 216 -1.58 7.38 10.04
C PRO A 216 -2.07 6.29 11.00
N SER A 217 -3.36 6.02 10.99
CA SER A 217 -3.94 4.93 11.78
C SER A 217 -3.34 3.58 11.38
N PHE A 218 -2.82 2.82 12.34
CA PHE A 218 -2.26 1.50 12.06
C PHE A 218 -3.30 0.45 11.65
N ASP A 219 -4.57 0.66 12.01
CA ASP A 219 -5.68 -0.21 11.61
C ASP A 219 -5.77 -0.34 10.08
N LEU A 220 -5.41 0.73 9.35
CA LEU A 220 -5.33 0.74 7.89
C LEU A 220 -4.42 -0.37 7.35
N PHE A 221 -3.22 -0.51 7.92
CA PHE A 221 -2.23 -1.48 7.46
C PHE A 221 -2.65 -2.90 7.85
N LEU A 222 -3.26 -3.06 9.03
CA LEU A 222 -3.77 -4.35 9.49
C LEU A 222 -4.90 -4.87 8.58
N GLU A 223 -5.81 -4.01 8.15
CA GLU A 223 -6.90 -4.36 7.20
C GLU A 223 -6.40 -4.82 5.82
N LYS A 224 -5.14 -4.50 5.46
CA LYS A 224 -4.54 -4.78 4.16
C LYS A 224 -3.28 -5.63 4.25
N LEU A 225 -3.00 -6.24 5.41
CA LEU A 225 -1.72 -6.91 5.68
C LEU A 225 -1.36 -7.97 4.62
N ASP A 226 -2.38 -8.65 4.06
CA ASP A 226 -2.27 -9.68 3.02
C ASP A 226 -1.99 -9.12 1.61
N LYS A 227 -2.17 -7.81 1.42
CA LYS A 227 -2.02 -7.12 0.12
C LYS A 227 -0.81 -6.22 0.06
N LEU A 228 -0.17 -5.94 1.20
CA LEU A 228 1.03 -5.11 1.23
C LEU A 228 2.17 -5.81 0.49
N THR A 229 2.86 -5.06 -0.35
CA THR A 229 4.09 -5.56 -0.98
C THR A 229 5.18 -5.76 0.08
N PRO A 230 6.19 -6.62 -0.20
CA PRO A 230 7.39 -6.74 0.63
C PRO A 230 8.04 -5.39 0.95
N TYR A 231 8.11 -4.51 -0.04
CA TYR A 231 8.72 -3.20 0.11
C TYR A 231 7.87 -2.26 0.99
N GLN A 232 6.55 -2.24 0.82
CA GLN A 232 5.65 -1.48 1.70
C GLN A 232 5.76 -1.93 3.16
N LEU A 233 5.75 -3.25 3.40
CA LEU A 233 5.93 -3.81 4.75
C LEU A 233 7.25 -3.36 5.38
N TYR A 234 8.33 -3.37 4.59
CA TYR A 234 9.63 -2.89 5.04
C TYR A 234 9.59 -1.40 5.41
N LEU A 235 8.98 -0.54 4.60
CA LEU A 235 8.86 0.89 4.89
C LEU A 235 8.00 1.21 6.11
N ILE A 236 6.99 0.40 6.39
CA ILE A 236 6.09 0.57 7.54
C ILE A 236 6.78 0.13 8.84
N TYR A 237 7.63 -0.89 8.80
CA TYR A 237 8.23 -1.52 9.99
C TYR A 237 8.83 -0.53 11.02
N PRO A 238 9.66 0.45 10.64
CA PRO A 238 10.26 1.40 11.59
C PRO A 238 9.25 2.23 12.38
N TYR A 239 8.03 2.38 11.85
CA TYR A 239 6.98 3.20 12.45
C TYR A 239 6.03 2.37 13.32
N VAL A 240 6.06 1.04 13.23
CA VAL A 240 5.15 0.16 13.99
C VAL A 240 5.42 0.27 15.49
N PRO A 241 4.41 0.61 16.31
CA PRO A 241 4.55 0.60 17.76
C PRO A 241 4.92 -0.79 18.27
N LYS A 242 5.96 -0.89 19.10
CA LYS A 242 6.43 -2.18 19.62
C LYS A 242 5.36 -2.92 20.43
N ASP A 243 4.48 -2.21 21.14
CA ASP A 243 3.33 -2.82 21.84
C ASP A 243 2.33 -3.47 20.89
N LEU A 244 2.10 -2.87 19.71
CA LEU A 244 1.24 -3.44 18.68
C LEU A 244 1.90 -4.70 18.10
N LEU A 245 3.19 -4.64 17.80
CA LEU A 245 3.95 -5.79 17.29
C LEU A 245 3.98 -6.97 18.28
N LYS A 246 4.05 -6.68 19.58
CA LYS A 246 3.99 -7.69 20.65
C LYS A 246 2.63 -8.38 20.74
N THR A 247 1.55 -7.63 20.56
CA THR A 247 0.19 -8.13 20.76
C THR A 247 -0.45 -8.70 19.49
N ASN A 248 0.03 -8.30 18.31
CA ASN A 248 -0.48 -8.76 17.02
C ASN A 248 0.47 -9.79 16.37
N LYS A 249 0.14 -11.08 16.51
CA LYS A 249 0.94 -12.19 15.98
C LYS A 249 1.04 -12.20 14.46
N GLU A 250 -0.06 -11.87 13.77
CA GLU A 250 -0.11 -11.89 12.31
C GLU A 250 0.84 -10.85 11.74
N LEU A 251 0.82 -9.64 12.29
CA LEU A 251 1.75 -8.57 11.92
C LEU A 251 3.21 -8.97 12.20
N LEU A 252 3.50 -9.50 13.40
CA LEU A 252 4.84 -9.96 13.75
C LEU A 252 5.36 -11.03 12.79
N TYR A 253 4.51 -11.99 12.42
CA TYR A 253 4.87 -13.05 11.49
C TYR A 253 5.10 -12.50 10.08
N ALA A 254 4.26 -11.58 9.62
CA ALA A 254 4.41 -10.93 8.33
C ALA A 254 5.72 -10.14 8.27
N MET A 255 6.04 -9.35 9.30
CA MET A 255 7.28 -8.59 9.39
C MET A 255 8.51 -9.49 9.44
N LEU A 256 8.48 -10.56 10.26
CA LEU A 256 9.59 -11.51 10.35
C LEU A 256 9.79 -12.29 9.06
N SER A 257 8.72 -12.72 8.39
CA SER A 257 8.85 -13.38 7.09
C SER A 257 9.39 -12.43 6.04
N ASN A 258 8.85 -11.21 5.96
CA ASN A 258 9.29 -10.23 4.98
C ASN A 258 10.77 -9.85 5.17
N ILE A 259 11.13 -9.41 6.37
CA ILE A 259 12.47 -8.92 6.68
C ILE A 259 13.44 -10.09 6.87
N GLY A 260 13.04 -11.18 7.50
CA GLY A 260 13.93 -12.29 7.84
C GLY A 260 14.23 -13.26 6.70
N GLU A 261 13.30 -13.47 5.77
CA GLU A 261 13.48 -14.41 4.64
C GLU A 261 14.16 -13.74 3.44
N ASN A 262 14.02 -12.42 3.30
CA ASN A 262 14.64 -11.64 2.22
C ASN A 262 15.86 -10.89 2.73
N LYS A 263 17.06 -11.14 2.20
CA LYS A 263 18.25 -10.32 2.49
C LYS A 263 18.21 -8.95 1.82
N ILE A 264 17.58 -8.92 0.64
CA ILE A 264 17.36 -7.75 -0.18
C ILE A 264 15.89 -7.76 -0.57
N ILE A 265 15.21 -6.63 -0.44
CA ILE A 265 13.86 -6.45 -0.96
C ILE A 265 13.94 -5.58 -2.21
N ASP A 266 13.52 -6.16 -3.32
CA ASP A 266 13.34 -5.49 -4.60
C ASP A 266 11.92 -4.92 -4.72
N PHE A 267 11.73 -4.07 -5.73
CA PHE A 267 10.45 -3.48 -6.07
C PHE A 267 9.67 -4.37 -7.01
N THR A 268 8.34 -4.28 -6.95
CA THR A 268 7.50 -4.88 -7.99
C THR A 268 7.53 -4.06 -9.28
N ASP A 269 7.06 -4.64 -10.38
CA ASP A 269 6.90 -3.94 -11.65
C ASP A 269 5.89 -2.78 -11.51
N GLU A 270 4.84 -2.99 -10.72
CA GLU A 270 3.83 -1.99 -10.40
C GLU A 270 4.41 -0.81 -9.61
N GLU A 271 5.22 -1.10 -8.57
CA GLU A 271 5.92 -0.06 -7.80
C GLU A 271 6.89 0.72 -8.68
N THR A 272 7.56 0.05 -9.62
CA THR A 272 8.45 0.69 -10.61
C THR A 272 7.70 1.60 -11.56
N ALA A 273 6.54 1.17 -12.05
CA ALA A 273 5.70 1.99 -12.92
C ALA A 273 5.10 3.20 -12.18
N ALA A 274 4.66 3.00 -10.94
CA ALA A 274 4.15 4.07 -10.08
C ALA A 274 5.24 5.10 -9.78
N PHE A 275 6.45 4.65 -9.46
CA PHE A 275 7.62 5.52 -9.22
C PHE A 275 7.90 6.45 -10.41
N HIS A 276 8.02 5.90 -11.63
CA HIS A 276 8.27 6.72 -12.82
C HIS A 276 7.17 7.77 -13.03
N SER A 277 5.91 7.36 -12.86
CA SER A 277 4.76 8.27 -12.98
C SER A 277 4.82 9.40 -11.94
N ILE A 278 5.18 9.08 -10.70
CA ILE A 278 5.33 10.07 -9.62
C ILE A 278 6.45 11.07 -9.93
N VAL A 279 7.61 10.60 -10.40
CA VAL A 279 8.74 11.47 -10.76
C VAL A 279 8.33 12.45 -11.88
N GLU A 280 7.64 11.97 -12.92
CA GLU A 280 7.11 12.83 -13.98
C GLU A 280 6.10 13.85 -13.44
N GLN A 281 5.21 13.45 -12.53
CA GLN A 281 4.26 14.37 -11.93
C GLN A 281 4.93 15.42 -11.02
N PHE A 282 5.98 15.06 -10.28
CA PHE A 282 6.74 16.03 -9.49
C PHE A 282 7.38 17.10 -10.37
N GLU A 283 8.02 16.72 -11.47
CA GLU A 283 8.58 17.68 -12.43
C GLU A 283 7.50 18.58 -13.04
N SER A 284 6.35 18.00 -13.40
CA SER A 284 5.18 18.75 -13.88
C SER A 284 4.70 19.79 -12.87
N VAL A 285 4.62 19.43 -11.59
CA VAL A 285 4.20 20.34 -10.50
C VAL A 285 5.22 21.46 -10.28
N LYS A 286 6.53 21.13 -10.19
CA LYS A 286 7.61 22.12 -10.07
C LYS A 286 7.53 23.16 -11.18
N LEU A 287 7.39 22.71 -12.43
CA LEU A 287 7.25 23.58 -13.60
C LEU A 287 5.98 24.45 -13.54
N LYS A 288 4.83 23.84 -13.22
CA LYS A 288 3.56 24.56 -13.15
C LYS A 288 3.55 25.64 -12.07
N LEU A 289 4.19 25.40 -10.94
CA LEU A 289 4.24 26.34 -9.80
C LEU A 289 5.47 27.25 -9.82
N SER A 290 6.42 27.01 -10.73
CA SER A 290 7.70 27.72 -10.79
C SER A 290 8.51 27.58 -9.49
N ASP A 291 8.37 26.43 -8.83
CA ASP A 291 9.00 26.11 -7.56
C ASP A 291 10.12 25.09 -7.79
N ASN A 292 11.27 25.58 -8.22
CA ASN A 292 12.48 24.76 -8.42
C ASN A 292 13.17 24.38 -7.10
N SER A 293 12.68 24.92 -5.97
CA SER A 293 13.25 24.67 -4.65
C SER A 293 12.63 23.46 -3.97
N TRP A 294 11.38 23.14 -4.32
CA TRP A 294 10.74 21.91 -3.89
C TRP A 294 11.48 20.73 -4.50
N ASN A 295 12.20 20.01 -3.64
CA ASN A 295 12.88 18.80 -4.03
C ASN A 295 12.48 17.63 -3.14
N PRO A 296 11.49 16.81 -3.55
CA PRO A 296 11.21 15.57 -2.84
C PRO A 296 12.34 14.54 -2.99
N GLU A 297 13.40 14.81 -3.78
CA GLU A 297 14.51 13.89 -4.08
C GLU A 297 15.46 13.62 -2.92
N SER A 298 15.43 14.38 -1.81
CA SER A 298 16.28 14.02 -0.64
C SER A 298 16.00 12.61 -0.09
N THR A 299 14.89 11.99 -0.53
CA THR A 299 14.49 10.61 -0.30
C THR A 299 14.37 9.74 -1.57
N LEU A 300 14.62 10.28 -2.79
CA LEU A 300 14.51 9.55 -4.07
C LEU A 300 15.70 8.63 -4.29
N ASN A 301 15.65 7.44 -3.68
CA ASN A 301 16.56 6.35 -4.03
C ASN A 301 15.77 5.05 -4.12
N MET A 302 15.15 4.84 -5.28
CA MET A 302 14.56 3.55 -5.60
C MET A 302 15.70 2.55 -5.82
N LYS A 303 16.20 1.99 -4.73
CA LYS A 303 17.22 0.96 -4.71
C LYS A 303 16.75 -0.20 -3.87
N PRO A 304 17.10 -1.43 -4.29
CA PRO A 304 16.89 -2.60 -3.46
C PRO A 304 17.45 -2.34 -2.07
N VAL A 305 16.66 -2.65 -1.05
CA VAL A 305 17.01 -2.35 0.34
C VAL A 305 17.56 -3.59 1.02
N SER A 306 18.68 -3.44 1.71
CA SER A 306 19.17 -4.46 2.63
C SER A 306 18.30 -4.46 3.88
N THR A 307 17.97 -5.65 4.36
CA THR A 307 17.11 -5.85 5.54
C THR A 307 17.91 -6.27 6.78
N GLU A 308 19.24 -6.25 6.71
CA GLU A 308 20.13 -6.77 7.76
C GLU A 308 19.95 -6.05 9.10
N SER A 309 19.98 -4.71 9.10
CA SER A 309 19.78 -3.90 10.31
C SER A 309 18.41 -4.11 10.93
N GLU A 310 17.36 -4.08 10.11
CA GLU A 310 15.97 -4.21 10.56
C GLU A 310 15.69 -5.61 11.09
N PHE A 311 16.35 -6.63 10.53
CA PHE A 311 16.28 -8.00 11.01
C PHE A 311 16.92 -8.15 12.39
N ASP A 312 18.13 -7.61 12.57
CA ASP A 312 18.82 -7.64 13.85
C ASP A 312 18.00 -6.92 14.93
N ASP A 313 17.44 -5.74 14.60
CA ASP A 313 16.55 -4.98 15.48
C ASP A 313 15.27 -5.77 15.84
N LEU A 314 14.67 -6.46 14.86
CA LEU A 314 13.47 -7.27 15.07
C LEU A 314 13.76 -8.49 15.94
N LEU A 315 14.89 -9.16 15.69
CA LEU A 315 15.29 -10.35 16.42
C LEU A 315 15.67 -10.01 17.87
N ASP A 316 16.37 -8.90 18.09
CA ASP A 316 16.68 -8.38 19.42
C ASP A 316 15.38 -8.07 20.20
N PHE A 317 14.39 -7.43 19.56
CA PHE A 317 13.07 -7.22 20.14
C PHE A 317 12.37 -8.54 20.52
N ILE A 318 12.31 -9.50 19.60
CA ILE A 318 11.72 -10.84 19.84
C ILE A 318 12.43 -11.56 20.99
N SER A 319 13.73 -11.36 21.12
CA SER A 319 14.58 -12.00 22.13
C SER A 319 14.40 -11.35 23.50
N LYS A 320 14.44 -10.02 23.59
CA LYS A 320 14.25 -9.26 24.84
C LYS A 320 12.87 -9.48 25.46
N GLU A 321 11.84 -9.58 24.61
CA GLU A 321 10.46 -9.79 25.05
C GLU A 321 10.10 -11.28 25.20
N ASP A 322 11.06 -12.19 24.96
CA ASP A 322 10.88 -13.65 25.06
C ASP A 322 9.69 -14.20 24.23
N LEU A 323 9.30 -13.50 23.15
CA LEU A 323 8.10 -13.84 22.37
C LEU A 323 8.21 -15.25 21.77
N HIS A 324 9.38 -15.57 21.21
CA HIS A 324 9.72 -16.85 20.61
C HIS A 324 9.76 -18.01 21.62
N LYS A 325 9.89 -17.76 22.93
CA LYS A 325 9.86 -18.81 23.95
C LYS A 325 8.45 -19.28 24.30
N SER A 326 7.45 -18.42 24.11
CA SER A 326 6.04 -18.73 24.42
C SER A 326 5.21 -19.16 23.21
N ASP A 327 5.74 -18.92 22.01
CA ASP A 327 5.05 -19.19 20.75
C ASP A 327 5.89 -20.09 19.83
N ILE A 328 5.49 -21.35 19.71
CA ILE A 328 6.19 -22.34 18.87
C ILE A 328 6.15 -21.96 17.38
N GLY A 329 5.09 -21.32 16.89
CA GLY A 329 5.01 -20.88 15.50
C GLY A 329 6.05 -19.80 15.20
N LEU A 330 6.24 -18.87 16.14
CA LEU A 330 7.27 -17.84 16.04
C LEU A 330 8.67 -18.44 16.14
N ALA A 331 8.88 -19.38 17.07
CA ALA A 331 10.15 -20.08 17.23
C ALA A 331 10.60 -20.76 15.92
N LYS A 332 9.68 -21.47 15.25
CA LYS A 332 9.94 -22.13 13.97
C LYS A 332 10.32 -21.11 12.88
N LYS A 333 9.58 -19.99 12.78
CA LYS A 333 9.91 -18.93 11.82
C LYS A 333 11.27 -18.30 12.09
N VAL A 334 11.60 -17.99 13.35
CA VAL A 334 12.92 -17.45 13.73
C VAL A 334 14.04 -18.40 13.30
N LEU A 335 13.91 -19.70 13.60
CA LEU A 335 14.89 -20.71 13.19
C LEU A 335 15.05 -20.75 11.67
N ARG A 336 13.96 -20.75 10.90
CA ARG A 336 14.02 -20.72 9.43
C ARG A 336 14.70 -19.46 8.90
N SER A 337 14.28 -18.27 9.36
CA SER A 337 14.87 -17.00 8.95
C SER A 337 16.38 -17.02 9.13
N ILE A 338 16.87 -17.47 10.28
CA ILE A 338 18.30 -17.47 10.60
C ILE A 338 19.04 -18.58 9.86
N GLY A 339 18.53 -19.81 9.92
CA GLY A 339 19.20 -21.00 9.41
C GLY A 339 19.14 -21.13 7.88
N MET A 340 18.02 -20.81 7.24
CA MET A 340 17.82 -20.99 5.79
C MET A 340 18.16 -19.73 5.00
N PHE A 341 17.74 -18.57 5.48
CA PHE A 341 17.79 -17.35 4.67
C PHE A 341 19.00 -16.50 5.02
N ARG A 342 19.24 -16.23 6.32
CA ARG A 342 20.41 -15.46 6.76
C ARG A 342 21.70 -16.26 6.71
N ASN A 343 21.62 -17.56 6.98
CA ASN A 343 22.75 -18.48 7.07
C ASN A 343 23.74 -18.08 8.19
N ASP A 344 23.23 -17.62 9.34
CA ASP A 344 24.04 -17.43 10.54
C ASP A 344 24.00 -18.69 11.40
N THR A 345 24.89 -19.64 11.10
CA THR A 345 24.96 -20.92 11.81
C THR A 345 25.24 -20.76 13.30
N LYS A 346 26.00 -19.73 13.70
CA LYS A 346 26.37 -19.54 15.11
C LYS A 346 25.13 -19.13 15.92
N LEU A 347 24.44 -18.10 15.46
CA LEU A 347 23.21 -17.61 16.10
C LEU A 347 22.10 -18.66 16.04
N PHE A 348 21.99 -19.38 14.93
CA PHE A 348 21.05 -20.47 14.76
C PHE A 348 21.21 -21.55 15.84
N MET A 349 22.44 -22.02 16.06
CA MET A 349 22.71 -23.07 17.06
C MET A 349 22.54 -22.58 18.50
N GLU A 350 22.78 -21.29 18.77
CA GLU A 350 22.50 -20.67 20.06
C GLU A 350 20.99 -20.65 20.36
N LEU A 351 20.20 -20.15 19.42
CA LEU A 351 18.74 -20.08 19.56
C LEU A 351 18.09 -21.46 19.60
N TYR A 352 18.57 -22.43 18.83
CA TYR A 352 18.13 -23.82 18.92
C TYR A 352 18.19 -24.35 20.36
N ARG A 353 19.31 -24.15 21.07
CA ARG A 353 19.49 -24.62 22.44
C ARG A 353 18.49 -23.95 23.40
N ILE A 354 18.29 -22.65 23.24
CA ILE A 354 17.34 -21.87 24.05
C ILE A 354 15.92 -22.37 23.80
N LEU A 355 15.53 -22.53 22.53
CA LEU A 355 14.18 -22.92 22.12
C LEU A 355 13.85 -24.35 22.51
N LEU A 356 14.79 -25.29 22.40
CA LEU A 356 14.61 -26.66 22.85
C LEU A 356 14.29 -26.71 24.35
N SER A 357 14.97 -25.89 25.16
CA SER A 357 14.69 -25.82 26.61
C SER A 357 13.37 -25.12 26.96
N SER A 358 12.91 -24.20 26.10
CA SER A 358 11.72 -23.38 26.35
C SER A 358 10.42 -24.07 25.93
N HIS A 359 10.49 -24.98 24.94
CA HIS A 359 9.33 -25.67 24.36
C HIS A 359 9.31 -27.17 24.70
N CYS A 360 9.29 -27.51 26.00
CA CYS A 360 9.22 -28.89 26.46
C CYS A 360 7.95 -29.60 25.94
N GLY A 361 8.10 -30.81 25.39
CA GLY A 361 7.04 -31.58 24.73
C GLY A 361 6.79 -31.20 23.26
N LYS A 362 7.61 -30.31 22.69
CA LYS A 362 7.61 -29.91 21.28
C LYS A 362 8.98 -30.08 20.63
N GLU A 363 9.78 -31.00 21.15
CA GLU A 363 11.14 -31.27 20.67
C GLU A 363 11.14 -31.69 19.21
N GLU A 364 10.15 -32.50 18.78
CA GLU A 364 9.97 -32.92 17.38
C GLU A 364 9.87 -31.73 16.41
N ASP A 365 9.10 -30.70 16.77
CA ASP A 365 8.96 -29.48 15.95
C ASP A 365 10.30 -28.75 15.80
N ILE A 366 11.02 -28.58 16.91
CA ILE A 366 12.31 -27.87 16.91
C ILE A 366 13.38 -28.66 16.14
N PHE A 367 13.46 -29.97 16.35
CA PHE A 367 14.39 -30.84 15.62
C PHE A 367 14.12 -30.84 14.12
N PHE A 368 12.83 -30.87 13.72
CA PHE A 368 12.46 -30.78 12.31
C PHE A 368 12.95 -29.48 11.66
N GLU A 369 12.83 -28.34 12.34
CA GLU A 369 13.32 -27.07 11.80
C GLU A 369 14.84 -27.02 11.68
N VAL A 370 15.57 -27.65 12.60
CA VAL A 370 17.03 -27.79 12.50
C VAL A 370 17.42 -28.66 11.32
N PHE A 371 16.79 -29.82 11.19
CA PHE A 371 16.98 -30.71 10.05
C PHE A 371 16.68 -30.01 8.72
N LEU A 372 15.53 -29.34 8.62
CA LEU A 372 15.11 -28.63 7.41
C LEU A 372 16.08 -27.52 7.02
N ALA A 373 16.50 -26.69 7.98
CA ALA A 373 17.41 -25.58 7.70
C ALA A 373 18.78 -26.06 7.21
N MET A 374 19.32 -27.12 7.84
CA MET A 374 20.60 -27.70 7.44
C MET A 374 20.51 -28.41 6.08
N ALA A 375 19.43 -29.15 5.83
CA ALA A 375 19.18 -29.80 4.54
C ALA A 375 19.01 -28.78 3.39
N TYR A 376 18.34 -27.66 3.68
CA TYR A 376 18.22 -26.55 2.74
C TYR A 376 19.60 -25.96 2.40
N GLN A 377 20.43 -25.68 3.42
CA GLN A 377 21.78 -25.17 3.17
C GLN A 377 22.63 -26.18 2.41
N SER A 378 22.60 -27.47 2.77
CA SER A 378 23.37 -28.49 2.09
C SER A 378 23.02 -28.58 0.61
N PHE A 379 21.72 -28.49 0.27
CA PHE A 379 21.30 -28.46 -1.13
C PHE A 379 21.78 -27.19 -1.84
N LYS A 380 21.60 -26.02 -1.21
CA LYS A 380 21.95 -24.71 -1.76
C LYS A 380 23.45 -24.55 -2.04
N THR A 381 24.30 -25.02 -1.13
CA THR A 381 25.76 -24.88 -1.22
C THR A 381 26.45 -26.10 -1.83
N ALA A 382 25.69 -27.18 -2.08
CA ALA A 382 26.23 -28.49 -2.44
C ALA A 382 27.26 -29.02 -1.43
N ASP A 383 27.08 -28.71 -0.15
CA ASP A 383 27.95 -29.19 0.94
C ASP A 383 27.40 -30.48 1.57
N LYS A 384 28.06 -31.60 1.26
CA LYS A 384 27.70 -32.92 1.80
C LYS A 384 27.91 -33.02 3.31
N ALA A 385 28.87 -32.30 3.89
CA ALA A 385 29.10 -32.32 5.32
C ALA A 385 27.91 -31.72 6.09
N SER A 386 27.33 -30.63 5.56
CA SER A 386 26.09 -30.05 6.09
C SER A 386 24.91 -31.02 6.00
N TRP A 387 24.85 -31.86 4.97
CA TRP A 387 23.84 -32.92 4.87
C TRP A 387 24.03 -34.00 5.96
N GLU A 388 25.25 -34.53 6.10
CA GLU A 388 25.57 -35.54 7.13
C GLU A 388 25.27 -35.01 8.54
N PHE A 389 25.49 -33.71 8.77
CA PHE A 389 25.11 -33.05 10.01
C PHE A 389 23.59 -32.93 10.16
N ALA A 390 22.86 -32.60 9.10
CA ALA A 390 21.39 -32.54 9.12
C ALA A 390 20.76 -33.87 9.54
N GLU A 391 21.28 -35.00 9.03
CA GLU A 391 20.77 -36.34 9.34
C GLU A 391 20.77 -36.66 10.85
N ALA A 392 21.72 -36.10 11.60
CA ALA A 392 21.79 -36.26 13.05
C ALA A 392 20.61 -35.62 13.81
N PHE A 393 19.84 -34.74 13.17
CA PHE A 393 18.66 -34.07 13.73
C PHE A 393 17.34 -34.69 13.30
N VAL A 394 17.36 -35.79 12.54
CA VAL A 394 16.13 -36.53 12.23
C VAL A 394 15.54 -37.09 13.53
N PRO A 395 14.31 -36.70 13.93
CA PRO A 395 13.71 -37.18 15.16
C PRO A 395 13.52 -38.70 15.14
N GLU A 396 13.98 -39.39 16.20
CA GLU A 396 13.81 -40.84 16.35
C GLU A 396 12.32 -41.22 16.37
N THR A 397 11.53 -40.47 17.13
CA THR A 397 10.07 -40.62 17.24
C THR A 397 9.37 -39.43 16.59
N ALA A 398 9.20 -39.50 15.26
CA ALA A 398 8.39 -38.54 14.51
C ALA A 398 6.96 -39.04 14.33
N SER A 399 5.98 -38.16 14.44
CA SER A 399 4.61 -38.43 13.99
C SER A 399 4.56 -38.75 12.50
N ASP A 400 3.52 -39.46 12.03
CA ASP A 400 3.40 -39.83 10.61
C ASP A 400 3.46 -38.61 9.67
N ALA A 401 2.89 -37.49 10.10
CA ALA A 401 2.90 -36.24 9.35
C ALA A 401 4.31 -35.66 9.22
N THR A 402 5.06 -35.58 10.33
CA THR A 402 6.45 -35.10 10.33
C THR A 402 7.37 -36.06 9.60
N ARG A 403 7.17 -37.38 9.76
CA ARG A 403 7.92 -38.42 9.05
C ARG A 403 7.79 -38.25 7.54
N ALA A 404 6.58 -38.00 7.04
CA ALA A 404 6.38 -37.73 5.62
C ALA A 404 7.20 -36.51 5.15
N LYS A 405 7.15 -35.40 5.89
CA LYS A 405 7.94 -34.20 5.57
C LYS A 405 9.45 -34.48 5.58
N ILE A 406 9.93 -35.22 6.58
CA ILE A 406 11.34 -35.61 6.67
C ILE A 406 11.73 -36.36 5.40
N LEU A 407 10.99 -37.40 5.02
CA LEU A 407 11.28 -38.19 3.81
C LEU A 407 11.31 -37.32 2.55
N THR A 408 10.37 -36.37 2.43
CA THR A 408 10.33 -35.43 1.30
C THR A 408 11.59 -34.54 1.26
N VAL A 409 11.99 -33.97 2.39
CA VAL A 409 13.21 -33.17 2.50
C VAL A 409 14.45 -34.01 2.20
N GLN A 410 14.52 -35.25 2.71
CA GLN A 410 15.64 -36.16 2.45
C GLN A 410 15.79 -36.45 0.95
N ILE A 411 14.69 -36.78 0.26
CA ILE A 411 14.70 -37.02 -1.21
C ILE A 411 15.25 -35.82 -1.98
N LEU A 412 14.80 -34.61 -1.64
CA LEU A 412 15.20 -33.39 -2.33
C LEU A 412 16.65 -33.00 -2.02
N ALA A 413 17.07 -33.09 -0.76
CA ALA A 413 18.44 -32.77 -0.37
C ALA A 413 19.44 -33.77 -0.97
N LEU A 414 19.14 -35.07 -0.86
CA LEU A 414 19.98 -36.14 -1.41
C LEU A 414 20.06 -36.12 -2.93
N SER A 415 19.03 -35.64 -3.65
CA SER A 415 19.12 -35.58 -5.11
C SER A 415 20.25 -34.69 -5.60
N LYS A 416 20.83 -33.82 -4.75
CA LYS A 416 22.02 -33.03 -5.06
C LYS A 416 23.31 -33.86 -5.07
N PHE A 417 23.33 -34.97 -4.35
CA PHE A 417 24.54 -35.76 -4.06
C PHE A 417 24.45 -37.20 -4.59
N ASP A 418 23.30 -37.83 -4.44
CA ASP A 418 23.02 -39.23 -4.79
C ASP A 418 21.50 -39.41 -5.03
N ILE A 419 21.11 -39.37 -6.30
CA ILE A 419 19.71 -39.57 -6.71
C ILE A 419 19.23 -41.01 -6.50
N ASP A 420 20.14 -41.99 -6.50
CA ASP A 420 19.78 -43.40 -6.27
C ASP A 420 19.38 -43.62 -4.81
N GLU A 421 20.01 -42.91 -3.88
CA GLU A 421 19.59 -42.93 -2.47
C GLU A 421 18.20 -42.31 -2.28
N SER A 422 17.90 -41.21 -2.98
CA SER A 422 16.54 -40.64 -3.01
C SER A 422 15.51 -41.65 -3.51
N LEU A 423 15.83 -42.42 -4.56
CA LEU A 423 14.95 -43.48 -5.08
C LEU A 423 14.76 -44.63 -4.08
N LYS A 424 15.81 -45.03 -3.35
CA LYS A 424 15.71 -46.06 -2.30
C LYS A 424 14.77 -45.61 -1.18
N ILE A 425 14.94 -44.36 -0.70
CA ILE A 425 14.05 -43.77 0.32
C ILE A 425 12.60 -43.78 -0.17
N TYR A 426 12.35 -43.35 -1.41
CA TYR A 426 11.01 -43.39 -1.98
C TYR A 426 10.41 -44.80 -1.98
N ASN A 427 11.10 -45.77 -2.56
CA ASN A 427 10.61 -47.13 -2.72
C ASN A 427 10.35 -47.83 -1.38
N ALA A 428 11.17 -47.54 -0.36
CA ALA A 428 11.01 -48.11 0.96
C ALA A 428 9.75 -47.60 1.71
N ASN A 429 9.29 -46.38 1.40
CA ASN A 429 8.31 -45.68 2.23
C ASN A 429 6.97 -45.41 1.54
N ILE A 430 6.92 -45.30 0.20
CA ILE A 430 5.73 -44.79 -0.52
C ILE A 430 4.44 -45.59 -0.25
N GLN A 431 4.55 -46.91 -0.03
CA GLN A 431 3.38 -47.77 0.23
C GLN A 431 2.77 -47.56 1.61
N GLN A 432 3.53 -47.01 2.56
CA GLN A 432 3.12 -46.81 3.95
C GLN A 432 2.55 -45.41 4.19
N LEU A 433 2.81 -44.46 3.28
CA LEU A 433 2.34 -43.09 3.41
C LEU A 433 0.84 -42.96 3.11
N SER A 434 0.20 -42.05 3.85
CA SER A 434 -1.21 -41.73 3.65
C SER A 434 -1.46 -41.15 2.26
N LYS A 435 -2.56 -41.61 1.65
CA LYS A 435 -3.13 -41.07 0.40
C LYS A 435 -4.28 -40.10 0.68
N GLU A 436 -4.57 -39.83 1.95
CA GLU A 436 -5.60 -38.88 2.33
C GLU A 436 -5.14 -37.45 2.07
N LYS A 437 -6.04 -36.65 1.51
CA LYS A 437 -5.75 -35.26 1.17
C LYS A 437 -5.83 -34.37 2.39
N ASN A 438 -4.91 -33.43 2.46
CA ASN A 438 -5.04 -32.30 3.36
C ASN A 438 -6.12 -31.33 2.84
N ASN A 439 -7.04 -30.92 3.71
CA ASN A 439 -8.15 -30.02 3.35
C ASN A 439 -7.69 -28.63 2.84
N LYS A 440 -6.46 -28.21 3.16
CA LYS A 440 -5.92 -26.90 2.74
C LYS A 440 -5.14 -26.97 1.42
N THR A 441 -4.29 -27.99 1.25
CA THR A 441 -3.40 -28.09 0.07
C THR A 441 -4.00 -28.96 -1.03
N GLU A 442 -5.04 -29.73 -0.74
CA GLU A 442 -5.61 -30.77 -1.61
C GLU A 442 -4.61 -31.85 -2.07
N THR A 443 -3.45 -31.93 -1.43
CA THR A 443 -2.40 -32.93 -1.66
C THR A 443 -2.29 -33.88 -0.46
N SER A 444 -1.82 -35.10 -0.72
CA SER A 444 -1.51 -36.10 0.31
C SER A 444 0.00 -36.20 0.60
N PRO A 445 0.41 -36.82 1.72
CA PRO A 445 1.80 -37.21 1.94
C PRO A 445 2.44 -38.01 0.80
N SER A 446 1.69 -38.94 0.20
CA SER A 446 2.15 -39.69 -0.97
C SER A 446 2.38 -38.80 -2.19
N ASP A 447 1.51 -37.81 -2.43
CA ASP A 447 1.66 -36.84 -3.53
C ASP A 447 2.96 -36.06 -3.41
N ASN A 448 3.20 -35.49 -2.23
CA ASN A 448 4.37 -34.64 -1.97
C ASN A 448 5.67 -35.45 -2.11
N LEU A 449 5.69 -36.71 -1.65
CA LEU A 449 6.87 -37.57 -1.79
C LEU A 449 7.15 -37.92 -3.26
N THR A 450 6.11 -38.23 -4.05
CA THR A 450 6.25 -38.51 -5.49
C THR A 450 6.72 -37.27 -6.25
N GLU A 451 6.15 -36.11 -5.97
CA GLU A 451 6.55 -34.85 -6.59
C GLU A 451 8.02 -34.50 -6.28
N ALA A 452 8.44 -34.66 -5.02
CA ALA A 452 9.83 -34.45 -4.63
C ALA A 452 10.82 -35.34 -5.39
N LEU A 453 10.50 -36.63 -5.58
CA LEU A 453 11.36 -37.52 -6.36
C LEU A 453 11.45 -37.07 -7.82
N ILE A 454 10.32 -36.68 -8.42
CA ILE A 454 10.28 -36.17 -9.78
C ILE A 454 11.15 -34.91 -9.91
N LEU A 455 11.02 -33.96 -8.99
CA LEU A 455 11.86 -32.76 -8.97
C LEU A 455 13.34 -33.12 -8.86
N GLY A 456 13.69 -34.11 -8.03
CA GLY A 456 15.06 -34.62 -7.91
C GLY A 456 15.63 -35.17 -9.22
N TYR A 457 14.87 -35.98 -9.96
CA TYR A 457 15.30 -36.50 -11.26
C TYR A 457 15.38 -35.42 -12.34
N LEU A 458 14.44 -34.46 -12.35
CA LEU A 458 14.51 -33.31 -13.25
C LEU A 458 15.75 -32.45 -12.97
N ALA A 459 16.11 -32.22 -11.71
CA ALA A 459 17.35 -31.53 -11.36
C ALA A 459 18.61 -32.30 -11.80
N ASN A 460 18.52 -33.62 -11.92
CA ASN A 460 19.57 -34.50 -12.47
C ASN A 460 19.47 -34.70 -13.98
N LYS A 461 18.65 -33.90 -14.68
CA LYS A 461 18.47 -33.90 -16.14
C LYS A 461 17.93 -35.22 -16.71
N ASP A 462 17.26 -36.03 -15.89
CA ASP A 462 16.66 -37.29 -16.29
C ASP A 462 15.13 -37.15 -16.45
N LEU A 463 14.74 -36.50 -17.55
CA LEU A 463 13.35 -36.24 -17.90
C LEU A 463 12.56 -37.54 -18.17
N ASP A 464 13.21 -38.52 -18.79
CA ASP A 464 12.55 -39.77 -19.17
C ASP A 464 12.18 -40.56 -17.92
N PHE A 465 13.09 -40.67 -16.95
CA PHE A 465 12.78 -41.35 -15.70
C PHE A 465 11.74 -40.58 -14.85
N ALA A 466 11.80 -39.25 -14.83
CA ALA A 466 10.76 -38.42 -14.21
C ALA A 466 9.36 -38.70 -14.78
N ARG A 467 9.23 -38.89 -16.09
CA ARG A 467 7.97 -39.29 -16.75
C ARG A 467 7.54 -40.69 -16.37
N VAL A 468 8.47 -41.64 -16.33
CA VAL A 468 8.19 -43.03 -15.88
C VAL A 468 7.66 -43.04 -14.45
N ILE A 469 8.22 -42.24 -13.53
CA ILE A 469 7.73 -42.11 -12.16
C ILE A 469 6.28 -41.57 -12.16
N LEU A 470 5.99 -40.51 -12.94
CA LEU A 470 4.64 -39.96 -13.03
C LEU A 470 3.63 -40.99 -13.57
N GLU A 471 3.98 -41.70 -14.63
CA GLU A 471 3.14 -42.74 -15.22
C GLU A 471 2.89 -43.89 -14.24
N GLY A 472 3.95 -44.36 -13.58
CA GLY A 472 3.87 -45.41 -12.56
C GLY A 472 3.03 -45.00 -11.34
N ALA A 473 3.20 -43.77 -10.86
CA ALA A 473 2.44 -43.23 -9.73
C ALA A 473 0.95 -43.02 -10.07
N THR A 474 0.66 -42.63 -11.31
CA THR A 474 -0.70 -42.51 -11.83
C THR A 474 -1.35 -43.89 -11.97
N GLY A 475 -0.67 -44.85 -12.59
CA GLY A 475 -1.17 -46.21 -12.80
C GLY A 475 -1.42 -46.98 -11.49
N SER A 476 -0.54 -46.79 -10.49
CA SER A 476 -0.66 -47.39 -9.16
C SER A 476 -1.65 -46.67 -8.22
N LYS A 477 -2.26 -45.57 -8.67
CA LYS A 477 -3.11 -44.69 -7.83
C LYS A 477 -2.39 -44.28 -6.54
N THR A 478 -1.12 -43.95 -6.67
CA THR A 478 -0.31 -43.36 -5.59
C THR A 478 -0.60 -41.87 -5.47
N LEU A 479 -0.86 -41.21 -6.61
CA LEU A 479 -1.33 -39.83 -6.65
C LEU A 479 -2.82 -39.75 -6.30
N SER A 480 -3.16 -38.91 -5.32
CA SER A 480 -4.49 -38.82 -4.71
C SER A 480 -5.46 -37.91 -5.48
N GLY A 481 -4.96 -37.01 -6.34
CA GLY A 481 -5.81 -35.98 -6.98
C GLY A 481 -5.22 -35.23 -8.17
N LEU A 482 -6.09 -34.46 -8.83
CA LEU A 482 -5.77 -33.63 -10.00
C LEU A 482 -4.78 -32.51 -9.67
N THR A 483 -4.84 -31.95 -8.46
CA THR A 483 -3.96 -30.86 -8.00
C THR A 483 -2.49 -31.27 -8.02
N ALA A 484 -2.16 -32.43 -7.43
CA ALA A 484 -0.81 -32.98 -7.47
C ALA A 484 -0.34 -33.28 -8.90
N VAL A 485 -1.18 -33.90 -9.73
CA VAL A 485 -0.86 -34.18 -11.14
C VAL A 485 -0.62 -32.89 -11.91
N LYS A 486 -1.41 -31.84 -11.67
CA LYS A 486 -1.25 -30.53 -12.31
C LYS A 486 0.08 -29.88 -11.91
N SER A 487 0.43 -29.92 -10.62
CA SER A 487 1.71 -29.40 -10.12
C SER A 487 2.89 -30.08 -10.80
N ILE A 488 2.91 -31.42 -10.83
CA ILE A 488 3.97 -32.20 -11.47
C ILE A 488 4.05 -31.91 -12.98
N LYS A 489 2.91 -31.83 -13.67
CA LYS A 489 2.87 -31.49 -15.10
C LYS A 489 3.39 -30.08 -15.38
N GLN A 490 3.10 -29.13 -14.50
CA GLN A 490 3.66 -27.79 -14.60
C GLN A 490 5.19 -27.83 -14.48
N ALA A 491 5.72 -28.56 -13.49
CA ALA A 491 7.18 -28.73 -13.35
C ALA A 491 7.83 -29.34 -14.59
N LEU A 492 7.19 -30.32 -15.23
CA LEU A 492 7.65 -30.91 -16.51
C LEU A 492 7.58 -29.92 -17.69
N SER A 493 6.55 -29.06 -17.73
CA SER A 493 6.40 -28.02 -18.75
C SER A 493 7.50 -26.97 -18.61
N ASP A 494 7.67 -26.43 -17.41
CA ASP A 494 8.68 -25.42 -17.10
C ASP A 494 10.09 -25.95 -17.39
N TYR A 495 10.34 -27.24 -17.09
CA TYR A 495 11.59 -27.90 -17.45
C TYR A 495 11.84 -27.89 -18.96
N GLY A 496 10.81 -28.17 -19.77
CA GLY A 496 10.91 -28.14 -21.24
C GLY A 496 11.28 -26.77 -21.77
N GLU A 497 10.63 -25.72 -21.26
CA GLU A 497 10.93 -24.32 -21.61
C GLU A 497 12.36 -23.93 -21.19
N ALA A 498 12.77 -24.27 -19.97
CA ALA A 498 14.13 -24.00 -19.51
C ALA A 498 15.19 -24.81 -20.27
N ALA A 499 14.87 -25.99 -20.78
CA ALA A 499 15.76 -26.77 -21.62
C ALA A 499 16.03 -26.08 -22.97
N GLU A 500 15.03 -25.41 -23.54
CA GLU A 500 15.18 -24.61 -24.76
C GLU A 500 16.06 -23.37 -24.53
N ASN A 501 15.97 -22.77 -23.34
CA ASN A 501 16.72 -21.55 -22.97
C ASN A 501 18.10 -21.83 -22.33
N GLY A 502 18.42 -23.09 -22.01
CA GLY A 502 19.67 -23.47 -21.34
C GLY A 502 19.72 -23.15 -19.84
N GLU A 503 18.57 -23.00 -19.18
CA GLU A 503 18.44 -22.50 -17.79
C GLU A 503 17.99 -23.59 -16.79
N ILE A 504 18.05 -24.87 -17.18
CA ILE A 504 17.57 -26.02 -16.38
C ILE A 504 18.11 -26.00 -14.95
N ASP A 505 19.44 -25.86 -14.81
CA ASP A 505 20.09 -25.94 -13.49
C ASP A 505 19.59 -24.83 -12.55
N THR A 506 19.44 -23.61 -13.06
CA THR A 506 18.93 -22.46 -12.30
C THR A 506 17.47 -22.71 -11.90
N LEU A 507 16.60 -23.01 -12.87
CA LEU A 507 15.17 -23.23 -12.62
C LEU A 507 14.93 -24.37 -11.61
N MET A 508 15.59 -25.52 -11.80
CA MET A 508 15.35 -26.69 -10.97
C MET A 508 15.90 -26.52 -9.55
N ASN A 509 17.07 -25.88 -9.39
CA ASN A 509 17.58 -25.54 -8.07
C ASN A 509 16.63 -24.57 -7.36
N GLU A 510 16.15 -23.53 -8.04
CA GLU A 510 15.17 -22.60 -7.48
C GLU A 510 13.87 -23.28 -7.07
N LYS A 511 13.33 -24.16 -7.92
CA LYS A 511 12.12 -24.93 -7.61
C LYS A 511 12.29 -25.80 -6.37
N ILE A 512 13.40 -26.53 -6.26
CA ILE A 512 13.69 -27.38 -5.08
C ILE A 512 13.87 -26.51 -3.82
N LEU A 513 14.61 -25.41 -3.90
CA LEU A 513 14.79 -24.50 -2.77
C LEU A 513 13.46 -23.88 -2.32
N ARG A 514 12.58 -23.48 -3.26
CA ARG A 514 11.23 -23.00 -2.93
C ARG A 514 10.38 -24.10 -2.29
N TYR A 515 10.49 -25.34 -2.77
CA TYR A 515 9.77 -26.48 -2.20
C TYR A 515 10.20 -26.77 -0.77
N LEU A 516 11.52 -26.78 -0.51
CA LEU A 516 12.08 -26.92 0.83
C LEU A 516 11.69 -25.76 1.76
N ALA A 517 11.69 -24.51 1.27
CA ALA A 517 11.25 -23.34 2.03
C ALA A 517 9.77 -23.41 2.45
N GLY A 518 8.91 -24.07 1.65
CA GLY A 518 7.48 -24.22 1.90
C GLY A 518 7.07 -25.38 2.82
N MET A 519 8.00 -26.25 3.24
CA MET A 519 7.75 -27.40 4.14
C MET A 519 7.35 -26.99 5.54
#